data_AF-A0A7S1AY83-F1
#
_entry.id   AF-A0A7S1AY83-F1
#
_cell.length_a   1.000
_cell.length_b   1.000
_cell.length_c   1.000
_cell.angle_alpha   90.00
_cell.angle_beta   90.00
_cell.angle_gamma   90.00
#
_symmetry.space_group_name_H-M   'P 1'
#
loop_
_entity.id
_entity.type
_entity.pdbx_description
1 polymer ?
#
loop_
_entity_poly.entity_id
_entity_poly.type
_entity_poly.pdbx_seq_one_letter_code
_entity_poly.pdbx_strand_id
1 'polypeptide(L)'
;DKLRAYMQGNLGFIFATNCSLDDIREVLKENRRWQGAKAGQISNVDLMLPSGPTGMDPSQTSFFQLLSIGTKIVKGQIELTSDFPLLKVGNKVSSSVQALLQKLGLKPFNFGMEVQGVFQDG
;
A
#
# COMPACT_ATOMS: atom_id res chain seq x y z
N ASP A 1 -9.84 9.66 33.72
CA ASP A 1 -9.17 8.34 33.56
C ASP A 1 -9.34 7.65 32.22
N LYS A 2 -10.54 7.64 31.60
CA LYS A 2 -10.78 6.93 30.32
C LYS A 2 -9.87 7.38 29.17
N LEU A 3 -9.57 8.68 29.04
CA LEU A 3 -8.70 9.20 27.97
C LEU A 3 -7.26 8.65 28.03
N ARG A 4 -6.71 8.47 29.24
CA ARG A 4 -5.33 7.99 29.43
C ARG A 4 -5.12 6.58 28.90
N ALA A 5 -6.15 5.73 28.93
CA ALA A 5 -6.09 4.38 28.37
C ALA A 5 -5.93 4.39 26.84
N TYR A 6 -6.52 5.39 26.16
CA TYR A 6 -6.42 5.54 24.72
C TYR A 6 -5.12 6.22 24.26
N MET A 7 -4.32 6.80 25.16
CA MET A 7 -3.08 7.51 24.84
C MET A 7 -1.87 6.58 24.63
N GLN A 8 -1.98 5.62 23.71
CA GLN A 8 -0.89 4.69 23.37
C GLN A 8 -0.49 4.78 21.89
N GLY A 9 0.82 4.89 21.64
CA GLY A 9 1.38 4.91 20.28
C GLY A 9 1.34 6.28 19.61
N ASN A 10 1.14 6.30 18.30
CA ASN A 10 1.13 7.53 17.50
C ASN A 10 -0.30 8.09 17.42
N LEU A 11 -0.58 9.12 18.22
CA LEU A 11 -1.93 9.68 18.36
C LEU A 11 -1.90 11.20 18.16
N GLY A 12 -2.97 11.70 17.54
CA GLY A 12 -3.28 13.12 17.43
C GLY A 12 -4.65 13.41 18.03
N PHE A 13 -4.82 14.61 18.56
CA PHE A 13 -6.11 15.10 19.04
C PHE A 13 -6.69 16.08 18.03
N ILE A 14 -7.95 15.88 17.67
CA ILE A 14 -8.72 16.78 16.81
C ILE A 14 -9.82 17.37 17.68
N PHE A 15 -9.78 18.68 17.88
CA PHE A 15 -10.80 19.40 18.64
C PHE A 15 -11.81 20.00 17.67
N ALA A 16 -13.04 19.49 17.71
CA ALA A 16 -14.16 19.95 16.91
C ALA A 16 -14.93 21.01 17.71
N THR A 17 -14.84 22.28 17.32
CA THR A 17 -15.62 23.37 17.94
C THR A 17 -16.92 23.67 17.19
N ASN A 18 -16.94 23.52 15.86
CA ASN A 18 -18.04 23.97 15.00
C ASN A 18 -18.48 22.92 13.95
N CYS A 19 -18.17 21.64 14.14
CA CYS A 19 -18.53 20.58 13.18
C CYS A 19 -19.00 19.32 13.89
N SER A 20 -19.75 18.48 13.17
CA SER A 20 -20.16 17.19 13.71
C SER A 20 -19.02 16.17 13.63
N LEU A 21 -19.10 15.14 14.47
CA LEU A 21 -18.13 14.06 14.51
C LEU A 21 -18.13 13.22 13.22
N ASP A 22 -19.29 13.14 12.57
CA ASP A 22 -19.44 12.45 11.30
C ASP A 22 -18.72 13.19 10.17
N ASP A 23 -18.82 14.53 10.12
CA ASP A 23 -18.08 15.36 9.15
C ASP A 23 -16.57 15.12 9.25
N ILE A 24 -16.03 15.08 10.47
CA ILE A 24 -14.60 14.80 10.69
C ILE A 24 -14.25 13.41 10.17
N ARG A 25 -15.10 12.41 10.44
CA ARG A 25 -14.84 11.04 9.99
C ARG A 25 -14.83 10.94 8.47
N GLU A 26 -15.73 11.64 7.78
CA GLU A 26 -15.76 11.71 6.31
C GLU A 26 -14.52 12.41 5.76
N VAL A 27 -14.21 13.61 6.26
CA VAL A 27 -13.02 14.37 5.85
C VAL A 27 -11.74 13.55 6.04
N LEU A 28 -11.60 12.83 7.16
CA LEU A 28 -10.44 11.97 7.38
C LEU A 28 -10.40 10.78 6.40
N LYS A 29 -11.55 10.14 6.11
CA LYS A 29 -11.64 9.06 5.11
C LYS A 29 -11.31 9.53 3.70
N GLU A 30 -11.66 10.77 3.35
CA GLU A 30 -11.31 11.36 2.05
C GLU A 30 -9.84 11.76 1.98
N ASN A 31 -9.28 12.25 3.08
CA ASN A 31 -7.87 12.64 3.19
C ASN A 31 -6.95 11.43 3.42
N ARG A 32 -6.96 10.55 2.43
CA ARG A 32 -6.17 9.33 2.35
C ARG A 32 -5.14 9.48 1.24
N ARG A 33 -3.89 9.09 1.52
CA ARG A 33 -2.78 9.21 0.55
C ARG A 33 -2.25 7.83 0.17
N TRP A 34 -2.25 7.59 -1.14
CA TRP A 34 -1.59 6.44 -1.73
C TRP A 34 -0.07 6.60 -1.65
N GLN A 35 0.60 5.58 -1.12
CA GLN A 35 2.05 5.52 -0.95
C GLN A 35 2.59 4.24 -1.60
N GLY A 36 3.77 4.37 -2.21
CA GLY A 36 4.51 3.22 -2.71
C GLY A 36 5.05 2.36 -1.57
N ALA A 37 5.29 1.08 -1.84
CA ALA A 37 5.89 0.20 -0.85
C ALA A 37 7.35 0.59 -0.58
N LYS A 38 7.78 0.45 0.68
CA LYS A 38 9.19 0.61 1.08
C LYS A 38 9.82 -0.76 1.31
N ALA A 39 11.07 -0.93 0.88
CA ALA A 39 11.81 -2.17 1.13
C ALA A 39 11.95 -2.42 2.64
N GLY A 40 11.71 -3.65 3.08
CA GLY A 40 11.75 -4.06 4.48
C GLY A 40 10.49 -3.72 5.30
N GLN A 41 9.54 -2.95 4.76
CA GLN A 41 8.25 -2.72 5.39
C GLN A 41 7.43 -4.02 5.42
N ILE A 42 6.59 -4.22 6.44
CA ILE A 42 5.62 -5.32 6.47
C ILE A 42 4.41 -4.91 5.62
N SER A 43 4.00 -5.78 4.69
CA SER A 43 2.79 -5.52 3.90
C SER A 43 1.53 -5.70 4.76
N ASN A 44 0.62 -4.75 4.66
CA ASN A 44 -0.74 -4.80 5.24
C ASN A 44 -1.82 -5.08 4.18
N VAL A 45 -1.43 -5.27 2.91
CA VAL A 45 -2.33 -5.62 1.81
C VAL A 45 -1.76 -6.80 1.01
N ASP A 46 -2.65 -7.59 0.43
CA ASP A 46 -2.30 -8.58 -0.57
C ASP A 46 -2.35 -7.91 -1.95
N LEU A 47 -1.29 -8.07 -2.74
CA LEU A 47 -1.22 -7.56 -4.10
C LEU A 47 -0.66 -8.63 -5.02
N MET A 48 -1.42 -8.96 -6.06
CA MET A 48 -1.04 -9.89 -7.11
C MET A 48 -0.90 -9.16 -8.43
N LEU A 49 0.16 -9.48 -9.17
CA LEU A 49 0.34 -9.01 -10.53
C LEU A 49 -0.34 -10.02 -11.46
N PRO A 50 -1.38 -9.63 -12.21
CA PRO A 50 -2.04 -10.54 -13.14
C PRO A 50 -1.12 -10.87 -14.32
N SER A 51 -1.37 -12.02 -14.93
CA SER A 51 -0.81 -12.41 -16.23
C SER A 51 -1.20 -11.40 -17.31
N GLY A 52 -0.28 -11.14 -18.23
CA GLY A 52 -0.46 -10.15 -19.30
C GLY A 52 0.71 -9.19 -19.48
N PRO A 53 0.57 -8.23 -20.42
CA PRO A 53 1.66 -7.36 -20.85
C PRO A 53 1.98 -6.33 -19.78
N THR A 54 3.25 -6.27 -19.36
CA THR A 54 3.72 -5.30 -18.35
C THR A 54 4.04 -3.93 -18.94
N GLY A 55 4.18 -3.84 -20.27
CA GLY A 55 4.70 -2.64 -20.93
C GLY A 55 6.19 -2.37 -20.67
N MET A 56 6.91 -3.29 -20.02
CA MET A 56 8.34 -3.16 -19.77
C MET A 56 9.18 -3.58 -20.97
N ASP A 57 10.33 -2.92 -21.12
CA ASP A 57 11.31 -3.18 -22.17
C ASP A 57 11.95 -4.58 -22.02
N PRO A 58 12.14 -5.35 -23.11
CA PRO A 58 12.73 -6.69 -23.09
C PRO A 58 14.13 -6.79 -22.44
N SER A 59 14.89 -5.69 -22.40
CA SER A 59 16.21 -5.64 -21.75
C SER A 59 16.15 -5.87 -20.24
N GLN A 60 14.99 -5.65 -19.61
CA GLN A 60 14.79 -5.80 -18.15
C GLN A 60 14.28 -7.18 -17.73
N THR A 61 14.30 -8.18 -18.62
CA THR A 61 13.90 -9.56 -18.33
C THR A 61 14.69 -10.20 -17.18
N SER A 62 15.94 -9.79 -16.95
CA SER A 62 16.77 -10.27 -15.83
C SER A 62 16.15 -10.00 -14.45
N PHE A 63 15.41 -8.90 -14.28
CA PHE A 63 14.74 -8.59 -13.01
C PHE A 63 13.62 -9.59 -12.68
N PHE A 64 12.86 -10.00 -13.69
CA PHE A 64 11.77 -10.97 -13.51
C PHE A 64 12.32 -12.38 -13.27
N GLN A 65 13.45 -12.73 -13.91
CA GLN A 65 14.15 -13.99 -13.66
C GLN A 65 14.67 -14.09 -12.21
N LEU A 66 15.26 -13.01 -11.66
CA LEU A 66 15.71 -12.98 -10.27
C LEU A 66 14.56 -13.15 -9.25
N LEU A 67 13.36 -12.70 -9.62
CA LEU A 67 12.16 -12.86 -8.81
C LEU A 67 11.46 -14.21 -9.02
N SER A 68 12.02 -15.11 -9.84
CA SER A 68 11.41 -16.38 -10.25
C SER A 68 10.02 -16.20 -10.87
N ILE A 69 9.80 -15.08 -11.56
CA ILE A 69 8.56 -14.78 -12.27
C ILE A 69 8.67 -15.33 -13.69
N GLY A 70 7.76 -16.21 -14.08
CA GLY A 70 7.64 -16.69 -15.45
C GLY A 70 7.22 -15.55 -16.39
N THR A 71 8.12 -15.15 -17.28
CA THR A 71 7.85 -14.09 -18.27
C THR A 71 8.24 -14.54 -19.67
N LYS A 72 7.50 -14.06 -20.67
CA LYS A 72 7.77 -14.29 -22.09
C LYS A 72 7.83 -12.95 -22.82
N ILE A 73 8.70 -12.83 -23.83
CA ILE A 73 8.73 -11.65 -24.69
C ILE A 73 7.69 -11.84 -25.80
N VAL A 74 6.73 -10.93 -25.89
CA VAL A 74 5.67 -10.94 -26.90
C VAL A 74 5.59 -9.55 -27.54
N LYS A 75 5.65 -9.49 -28.88
CA LYS A 75 5.59 -8.23 -29.66
C LYS A 75 6.56 -7.13 -29.18
N GLY A 76 7.74 -7.52 -28.68
CA GLY A 76 8.76 -6.59 -28.20
C GLY A 76 8.50 -6.03 -26.79
N GLN A 77 7.62 -6.65 -25.99
CA GLN A 77 7.37 -6.30 -24.59
C GLN A 77 7.42 -7.53 -23.69
N ILE A 78 7.66 -7.32 -22.40
CA ILE A 78 7.63 -8.39 -21.39
C ILE A 78 6.18 -8.68 -20.98
N GLU A 79 5.77 -9.93 -21.09
CA GLU A 79 4.46 -10.45 -20.71
C GLU A 79 4.61 -11.53 -19.61
N LEU A 80 3.79 -11.45 -18.56
CA LEU A 80 3.76 -12.50 -17.53
C LEU A 80 2.98 -13.71 -18.03
N THR A 81 3.53 -14.91 -17.84
CA THR A 81 2.87 -16.18 -18.20
C THR A 81 1.82 -16.63 -17.17
N SER A 82 1.96 -16.19 -15.93
CA SER A 82 1.09 -16.55 -14.82
C SER A 82 1.01 -15.42 -13.81
N ASP A 83 -0.08 -15.39 -13.06
CA ASP A 83 -0.26 -14.42 -11.99
C ASP A 83 0.81 -14.64 -10.90
N PHE A 84 1.37 -13.56 -10.36
CA PHE A 84 2.43 -13.62 -9.36
C PHE A 84 2.09 -12.77 -8.12
N PRO A 85 2.09 -13.34 -6.90
CA PRO A 85 1.85 -12.58 -5.68
C PRO A 85 3.07 -11.71 -5.34
N LEU A 86 2.94 -10.39 -5.48
CA LEU A 86 4.00 -9.43 -5.14
C LEU A 86 4.05 -9.16 -3.65
N LEU A 87 2.89 -8.92 -3.05
CA LEU A 87 2.75 -8.59 -1.64
C LEU A 87 1.77 -9.56 -0.98
N LYS A 88 2.14 -10.00 0.22
CA LYS A 88 1.26 -10.78 1.08
C LYS A 88 1.20 -10.15 2.47
N VAL A 89 0.03 -10.08 3.07
CA VAL A 89 -0.15 -9.54 4.42
C VAL A 89 0.77 -10.27 5.40
N GLY A 90 1.50 -9.50 6.21
CA GLY A 90 2.45 -10.02 7.20
C GLY A 90 3.86 -10.31 6.66
N ASN A 91 4.05 -10.34 5.34
CA ASN A 91 5.37 -10.54 4.75
C ASN A 91 6.12 -9.22 4.56
N LYS A 92 7.46 -9.28 4.66
CA LYS A 92 8.33 -8.14 4.36
C LYS A 92 8.42 -7.91 2.85
N VAL A 93 8.33 -6.64 2.45
CA VAL A 93 8.54 -6.20 1.08
C VAL A 93 10.01 -6.38 0.71
N SER A 94 10.30 -7.22 -0.29
CA SER A 94 11.65 -7.36 -0.84
C SER A 94 12.04 -6.13 -1.67
N SER A 95 13.33 -5.80 -1.72
CA SER A 95 13.87 -4.68 -2.51
C SER A 95 13.54 -4.81 -4.00
N SER A 96 13.63 -6.03 -4.54
CA SER A 96 13.31 -6.31 -5.96
C SER A 96 11.83 -6.08 -6.28
N VAL A 97 10.92 -6.49 -5.38
CA VAL A 97 9.48 -6.25 -5.51
C VAL A 97 9.16 -4.75 -5.41
N GLN A 98 9.83 -4.06 -4.50
CA GLN A 98 9.66 -2.62 -4.33
C GLN A 98 10.09 -1.84 -5.59
N ALA A 99 11.23 -2.21 -6.18
CA ALA A 99 11.69 -1.60 -7.44
C ALA A 99 10.71 -1.87 -8.60
N LEU A 100 10.14 -3.08 -8.66
CA LEU A 100 9.11 -3.42 -9.66
C LEU A 100 7.85 -2.58 -9.47
N LEU A 101 7.35 -2.43 -8.24
CA LEU A 101 6.17 -1.59 -7.95
C LEU A 101 6.41 -0.12 -8.33
N GLN A 102 7.61 0.41 -8.07
CA GLN A 102 7.98 1.76 -8.50
C GLN A 102 7.99 1.91 -10.02
N LYS A 103 8.56 0.93 -10.74
CA LYS A 103 8.59 0.93 -12.21
C LYS A 103 7.20 0.82 -12.83
N LEU A 104 6.31 0.03 -12.23
CA LEU A 104 4.91 -0.09 -12.63
C LEU A 104 4.04 1.10 -12.17
N GLY A 105 4.59 2.02 -11.37
CA GLY A 105 3.85 3.17 -10.83
C GLY A 105 2.77 2.79 -9.80
N LEU A 106 2.78 1.55 -9.30
CA LEU A 106 1.75 1.03 -8.40
C LEU A 106 2.03 1.48 -6.96
N LYS A 107 1.01 2.04 -6.30
CA LYS A 107 1.05 2.49 -4.91
C LYS A 107 0.03 1.68 -4.09
N PRO A 108 0.43 0.54 -3.52
CA PRO A 108 -0.52 -0.38 -2.90
C PRO A 108 -0.97 0.05 -1.49
N PHE A 109 -0.21 0.93 -0.83
CA PHE A 109 -0.51 1.31 0.55
C PHE A 109 -1.33 2.58 0.60
N ASN A 110 -2.40 2.54 1.38
CA ASN A 110 -3.20 3.71 1.68
C ASN A 110 -2.95 4.14 3.13
N PHE A 111 -2.40 5.35 3.30
CA PHE A 111 -2.16 5.93 4.61
C PHE A 111 -3.13 7.05 4.91
N GLY A 112 -3.66 7.04 6.13
CA GLY A 112 -4.30 8.21 6.71
C GLY A 112 -4.63 8.00 8.17
N MET A 113 -5.29 9.00 8.73
CA MET A 113 -5.66 9.03 10.14
C MET A 113 -6.90 8.17 10.38
N GLU A 114 -6.78 7.20 11.28
CA GLU A 114 -7.91 6.41 11.77
C GLU A 114 -8.38 6.95 13.12
N VAL A 115 -9.69 7.09 13.28
CA VAL A 115 -10.29 7.58 14.52
C VAL A 115 -10.33 6.43 15.53
N GLN A 116 -9.52 6.52 16.58
CA GLN A 116 -9.41 5.50 17.65
C GLN A 116 -10.47 5.66 18.75
N GLY A 117 -10.97 6.87 18.95
CA GLY A 117 -11.95 7.17 19.99
C GLY A 117 -12.53 8.56 19.79
N VAL A 118 -13.75 8.75 20.28
CA VAL A 118 -14.47 10.01 20.22
C VAL A 118 -14.96 10.32 21.63
N PHE A 119 -14.78 11.58 22.05
CA PHE A 119 -15.22 12.06 23.35
C PHE A 119 -16.13 13.26 23.11
N GLN A 120 -17.35 13.17 23.60
CA GLN A 120 -18.34 14.23 23.56
C GLN A 120 -19.08 14.22 24.90
N ASP A 121 -19.23 15.39 25.51
CA ASP A 121 -20.01 15.60 26.73
C ASP A 121 -19.66 14.72 27.95
N GLY A 122 -18.37 14.42 28.14
CA GLY A 122 -17.80 13.90 29.40
C GLY A 122 -18.12 12.45 29.76
#